data_AF-A0A2A5X9Z5-F1
#
_entry.id   AF-A0A2A5X9Z5-F1
#
_cell.length_a   1.000
_cell.length_b   1.000
_cell.length_c   1.000
_cell.angle_alpha   90.00
_cell.angle_beta   90.00
_cell.angle_gamma   90.00
#
_symmetry.space_group_name_H-M   'P 1'
#
loop_
_entity.id
_entity.type
_entity.pdbx_description
1 polymer ?
#
loop_
_entity_poly.entity_id
_entity_poly.type
_entity_poly.pdbx_seq_one_letter_code
_entity_poly.pdbx_strand_id
1 'polypeptide(L)' 'MKVLYFFLIWIFGFFVLLSFDLFIEGIVFEWLEWNGTTKNDWFFALWWGLVVVWFVYGIIILYNSKNKL' A
#
# COMPACT_ATOMS: atom_id res chain seq x y z
N MET A 1 0.60 -10.09 -22.42
CA MET A 1 -0.70 -9.97 -21.70
C MET A 1 -0.58 -10.19 -20.19
N LYS A 2 0.08 -11.27 -19.72
CA LYS A 2 0.20 -11.57 -18.27
C LYS A 2 0.91 -10.48 -17.43
N VAL A 3 1.95 -9.85 -17.97
CA VAL A 3 2.71 -8.77 -17.29
C VAL A 3 1.90 -7.47 -17.20
N LEU A 4 1.27 -7.05 -18.30
CA LEU A 4 0.41 -5.85 -18.31
C LEU A 4 -0.78 -6.01 -17.37
N TYR A 5 -1.41 -7.19 -17.36
CA TYR A 5 -2.51 -7.48 -16.42
C TYR A 5 -2.05 -7.40 -14.96
N PHE A 6 -0.90 -8.00 -14.62
CA PHE A 6 -0.32 -7.88 -13.28
C PHE A 6 -0.01 -6.42 -12.94
N PHE A 7 0.60 -5.67 -13.86
CA PHE A 7 0.90 -4.25 -13.67
C PHE A 7 -0.36 -3.42 -13.37
N LEU A 8 -1.46 -3.67 -14.09
CA LEU A 8 -2.73 -2.99 -13.85
C LEU A 8 -3.33 -3.36 -12.48
N ILE A 9 -3.31 -4.65 -12.10
CA ILE A 9 -3.73 -5.09 -10.75
C ILE A 9 -2.86 -4.44 -9.68
N TRP A 10 -1.55 -4.36 -9.91
CA TRP A 10 -0.62 -3.77 -8.98
C TRP A 10 -0.93 -2.28 -8.79
N ILE A 11 -1.10 -1.50 -9.87
CA ILE A 11 -1.54 -0.10 -9.74
C ILE A 11 -2.89 0.01 -9.02
N PHE A 12 -3.87 -0.84 -9.37
CA PHE A 12 -5.16 -0.83 -8.71
C PHE A 12 -5.05 -1.13 -7.22
N GLY A 13 -4.20 -2.08 -6.84
CA GLY A 13 -3.87 -2.41 -5.45
C GLY A 13 -3.30 -1.23 -4.68
N PHE A 14 -2.49 -0.37 -5.32
CA PHE A 14 -2.02 0.86 -4.69
C PHE A 14 -3.18 1.80 -4.31
N PHE A 15 -4.15 1.99 -5.22
CA PHE A 15 -5.33 2.82 -4.91
C PHE A 15 -6.18 2.25 -3.79
N VAL A 16 -6.30 0.92 -3.70
CA VAL A 16 -6.97 0.26 -2.57
C VAL A 16 -6.23 0.53 -1.26
N LEU A 17 -4.90 0.36 -1.25
CA LEU A 17 -4.09 0.69 -0.07
C LEU A 17 -4.26 2.17 0.31
N LEU A 18 -4.07 3.09 -0.63
CA LEU A 18 -4.23 4.53 -0.39
C LEU A 18 -5.62 4.87 0.14
N SER A 19 -6.67 4.27 -0.43
CA SER A 19 -8.05 4.52 0.04
C SER A 19 -8.27 4.00 1.46
N PHE A 20 -7.66 2.87 1.81
CA PHE A 20 -7.72 2.34 3.16
C PHE A 20 -6.98 3.25 4.16
N ASP A 21 -5.78 3.73 3.81
CA ASP A 21 -5.02 4.68 4.61
C ASP A 21 -5.84 5.94 4.91
N LEU A 22 -6.40 6.56 3.86
CA LEU A 22 -7.25 7.75 3.97
C LEU A 22 -8.54 7.47 4.77
N PHE A 23 -9.12 6.27 4.65
CA PHE A 23 -10.27 5.87 5.46
C PHE A 23 -9.90 5.77 6.94
N ILE A 24 -8.78 5.15 7.27
CA ILE A 24 -8.30 5.05 8.65
C ILE A 24 -8.01 6.44 9.20
N GLU A 25 -7.30 7.27 8.45
CA GLU A 25 -6.94 8.62 8.86
C GLU A 25 -8.17 9.53 9.03
N GLY A 26 -9.06 9.54 8.04
CA GLY A 26 -10.18 10.47 8.00
C GLY A 26 -11.38 10.06 8.85
N ILE A 27 -11.56 8.77 9.14
CA ILE A 27 -12.74 8.28 9.88
C ILE A 27 -12.33 7.59 11.17
N VAL A 28 -11.43 6.61 11.11
CA VAL A 28 -11.10 5.78 12.28
C VAL A 28 -10.31 6.57 13.32
N PHE A 29 -9.33 7.38 12.91
CA PHE A 29 -8.58 8.20 13.84
C PHE A 29 -9.42 9.30 14.48
N GLU A 30 -10.35 9.88 13.72
CA GLU A 30 -11.31 10.84 14.28
C GLU A 30 -12.22 10.15 15.30
N TRP A 31 -12.80 9.01 14.95
CA TRP A 31 -13.70 8.26 15.83
C TRP A 31 -13.04 7.76 17.11
N LEU A 32 -11.76 7.39 17.05
CA LEU A 32 -11.00 6.90 18.20
C LEU A 32 -10.21 7.99 18.94
N GLU A 33 -10.27 9.24 18.47
CA GLU A 33 -9.46 10.36 18.97
C GLU A 33 -7.94 10.07 18.94
N TRP A 34 -7.46 9.40 17.89
CA TRP A 34 -6.04 9.04 17.74
C TRP A 34 -5.20 10.13 17.06
N ASN A 35 -5.82 11.16 16.52
CA ASN A 35 -5.13 12.29 15.89
C ASN A 35 -4.18 12.97 16.88
N GLY A 36 -2.91 13.10 16.48
CA GLY A 36 -1.86 13.69 17.33
C GLY A 36 -1.37 12.80 18.48
N THR A 37 -1.73 11.50 18.47
CA THR A 37 -1.25 10.54 19.49
C THR A 37 -0.13 9.67 18.93
N THR A 38 0.65 9.07 19.83
CA THR A 38 1.69 8.09 19.45
C THR A 38 1.11 6.85 18.74
N LYS A 39 -0.19 6.56 18.88
CA LYS A 39 -0.84 5.44 18.17
C LYS A 39 -0.95 5.73 16.67
N ASN A 40 -1.22 6.98 16.31
CA ASN A 40 -1.22 7.43 14.91
C ASN A 40 0.18 7.29 14.31
N ASP A 41 1.23 7.72 15.02
CA ASP A 41 2.61 7.59 14.55
C ASP A 41 2.99 6.12 14.28
N TRP A 42 2.64 5.22 15.21
CA TRP A 42 2.88 3.78 15.06
C TRP A 42 2.09 3.17 13.91
N PHE A 43 0.84 3.62 13.69
CA PHE A 43 0.06 3.18 12.54
C PHE A 43 0.78 3.55 11.24
N PHE A 44 1.19 4.82 11.07
CA PHE A 44 1.87 5.24 9.84
C PHE A 44 3.21 4.52 9.65
N ALA A 45 3.98 4.29 10.72
CA ALA A 45 5.22 3.53 10.62
C ALA A 45 5.00 2.09 10.10
N LEU A 46 3.99 1.39 10.63
CA LEU A 46 3.63 0.05 10.17
C LEU A 46 3.03 0.06 8.76
N TRP A 47 2.19 1.05 8.47
CA TRP A 47 1.55 1.23 7.18
C TRP A 47 2.56 1.43 6.06
N TRP A 48 3.52 2.35 6.25
CA TRP A 48 4.62 2.54 5.30
C TRP A 48 5.48 1.30 5.13
N GLY A 49 5.72 0.54 6.21
CA GLY A 49 6.39 -0.76 6.13
C GLY A 49 5.66 -1.73 5.19
N LEU A 50 4.34 -1.85 5.32
CA LEU A 50 3.49 -2.65 4.44
C LEU A 50 3.56 -2.17 2.99
N VAL A 51 3.42 -0.86 2.76
CA VAL A 51 3.46 -0.25 1.41
C VAL A 51 4.81 -0.49 0.73
N VAL A 52 5.93 -0.36 1.46
CA VAL A 52 7.28 -0.62 0.92
C VAL A 52 7.43 -2.10 0.54
N VAL A 53 7.02 -3.02 1.41
CA VAL A 53 7.09 -4.47 1.11
C VAL A 53 6.26 -4.81 -0.12
N TRP A 54 5.03 -4.29 -0.19
CA TRP A 54 4.14 -4.47 -1.34
C TRP A 54 4.73 -3.89 -2.64
N PHE A 55 5.34 -2.71 -2.57
CA PHE A 55 5.94 -2.04 -3.72
C PHE A 55 7.17 -2.81 -4.24
N VAL A 56 8.09 -3.18 -3.35
CA VAL A 56 9.30 -3.94 -3.71
C VAL A 56 8.92 -5.31 -4.28
N TYR A 57 7.97 -6.01 -3.67
CA TYR A 57 7.48 -7.29 -4.16
C TYR A 57 6.90 -7.18 -5.59
N GLY A 58 6.10 -6.15 -5.84
CA GLY A 58 5.57 -5.87 -7.18
C GLY A 58 6.66 -5.60 -8.22
N ILE A 59 7.66 -4.79 -7.87
CA ILE A 59 8.83 -4.53 -8.74
C ILE A 59 9.57 -5.82 -9.06
N ILE A 60 9.85 -6.66 -8.06
CA ILE A 60 10.59 -7.92 -8.25
C ILE A 60 9.83 -8.84 -9.23
N ILE A 61 8.51 -8.95 -9.08
CA ILE A 61 7.68 -9.76 -10.00
C ILE A 61 7.72 -9.19 -11.42
N LEU A 62 7.57 -7.87 -11.58
CA LEU A 62 7.60 -7.22 -12.89
C LEU A 62 8.96 -7.39 -13.57
N TYR A 63 10.05 -7.23 -12.82
CA TYR A 63 11.41 -7.40 -13.30
C TYR A 63 11.68 -8.84 -13.75
N ASN A 64 11.34 -9.83 -12.90
CA ASN A 64 11.51 -11.24 -13.24
C ASN A 64 10.63 -11.68 -14.42
N SER A 65 9.46 -11.07 -14.58
CA SER A 65 8.57 -11.36 -15.70
C SER A 65 9.07 -10.77 -17.02
N LYS A 66 9.86 -9.69 -16.98
CA LYS A 66 10.55 -9.14 -18.17
C LYS A 66 11.77 -9.96 -18.56
N ASN A 67 12.55 -10.45 -17.60
CA ASN A 67 13.78 -11.24 -17.87
C ASN A 67 13.53 -12.70 -18.29
N LYS A 68 12.27 -13.17 -18.26
CA LYS A 68 11.86 -14.51 -18.74
C LYS A 68 11.35 -14.50 -20.19
N LEU A 69 11.27 -13.32 -20.83
CA LEU A 69 10.91 -13.12 -22.23
C LEU A 69 12.17 -12.90 -23.06
#